data_AF-A0AAV8Q1J9-F1
#
_entry.id   AF-A0AAV8Q1J9-F1
#
_cell.length_a   1.000
_cell.length_b   1.000
_cell.length_c   1.000
_cell.angle_alpha   90.00
_cell.angle_beta   90.00
_cell.angle_gamma   90.00
#
_symmetry.space_group_name_H-M   'P 1'
#
loop_
_entity.id
_entity.type
_entity.pdbx_description
1 polymer ?
#
loop_
_entity_poly.entity_id
_entity_poly.type
_entity_poly.pdbx_seq_one_letter_code
_entity_poly.pdbx_strand_id
1 'polypeptide(L)'
;MDRFLLLPFVLCLAFATSASGQPQAPSKPFTPADNFLIDCGATATVTTPDGRAFRTDAQSASFLSAHDEVRASVSSAPGVPSPIYLSARIFHEDTSYSFSLSRPGWHWIRLHFFPVNSSDFDLSSAVFSVNTDDLVLLHSFTVDSSSKWVLKEYLVNATSPRLAIHFSPLRNSVAFINGIEVVSAPDALIPNTASTVSPVGQTDGLSLSAYQVAYRINVGGPIVTSANDTLGRAWVPDEPFLQSRSTSKAVSVSPSIIKYPEGTSPLIAPNSVYATAVKMADARVGSPNFNVTWFFDVDSSFGYFVRLHFCDIISKSLNDLYFNVYINGLMAISGLDLSTVTSGLAMPYYKDFVLNASMATGRIIIQIGPMKEDTGRIDALLNGVEILKMNNSVGSLDGEFGVDGSRAGDGSGKRRAVAAVGFAMMFGAFAGLGAMVMKWYKRPHDWRRRESFSSWLLPVHTGNSTFMTGKGSGYGSHRSGYTFSTTMGLGRYMSLSELQAATKNFDQNAGLIEKIIDPNIAGTISKDALSKFVEAAEKCLAEHGVDRPSMGDVLWNLEYALQLQDANPADPSPQAVKPTESEEDTSVDSAASAGPSHQEHAEAPPAAPAVSQSVENSSTAMANEMYVQLTEMRGR
;
A
#
# COMPACT_ATOMS: atom_id res chain seq x y z
N MET A 1 29.05 -30.14 70.67
CA MET A 1 27.61 -30.34 70.41
C MET A 1 26.97 -28.97 70.51
N ASP A 2 27.29 -28.09 69.56
CA ASP A 2 26.55 -27.89 68.28
C ASP A 2 25.34 -27.00 68.57
N ARG A 3 25.12 -25.80 68.01
CA ARG A 3 25.54 -25.21 66.73
C ARG A 3 25.61 -23.68 66.86
N PHE A 4 26.66 -23.08 66.31
CA PHE A 4 26.71 -21.64 66.00
C PHE A 4 25.95 -21.40 64.69
N LEU A 5 24.97 -20.50 64.70
CA LEU A 5 24.24 -20.05 63.52
C LEU A 5 24.67 -18.59 63.25
N LEU A 6 25.61 -18.42 62.31
CA LEU A 6 26.07 -17.14 61.79
C LEU A 6 25.06 -16.63 60.75
N LEU A 7 24.41 -15.50 61.02
CA LEU A 7 23.71 -14.69 60.02
C LEU A 7 24.70 -13.62 59.50
N PRO A 8 24.95 -13.50 58.19
CA PRO A 8 25.67 -12.36 57.66
C PRO A 8 24.70 -11.20 57.46
N PHE A 9 24.92 -10.11 58.20
CA PHE A 9 24.25 -8.82 57.98
C PHE A 9 24.87 -8.17 56.74
N VAL A 10 24.27 -8.37 55.57
CA VAL A 10 24.67 -7.67 54.33
C VAL A 10 24.08 -6.27 54.37
N LEU A 11 24.91 -5.30 54.73
CA LEU A 11 24.60 -3.87 54.64
C LEU A 11 24.71 -3.45 53.15
N CYS A 12 23.60 -3.50 52.42
CA CYS A 12 23.52 -2.87 51.09
C CYS A 12 23.53 -1.34 51.25
N LEU A 13 24.70 -0.72 51.05
CA LEU A 13 24.82 0.70 50.77
C LEU A 13 24.15 0.99 49.42
N ALA A 14 22.89 1.43 49.47
CA ALA A 14 22.24 2.04 48.33
C ALA A 14 22.91 3.39 48.04
N PHE A 15 23.86 3.40 47.11
CA PHE A 15 24.29 4.64 46.47
C PHE A 15 23.11 5.14 45.64
N ALA A 16 22.36 6.10 46.19
CA ALA A 16 21.46 6.92 45.40
C ALA A 16 22.35 7.78 44.47
N THR A 17 22.64 7.28 43.28
CA THR A 17 23.12 8.14 42.19
C THR A 17 21.93 8.99 41.77
N SER A 18 21.76 10.14 42.42
CA SER A 18 20.96 11.22 41.90
C SER A 18 21.52 11.57 40.52
N ALA A 19 20.83 11.12 39.47
CA ALA A 19 21.06 11.54 38.10
C ALA A 19 20.78 13.04 38.05
N SER A 20 21.82 13.85 38.28
CA SER A 20 21.80 15.25 37.93
C SER A 20 21.63 15.31 36.42
N GLY A 21 20.45 15.74 35.97
CA GLY A 21 20.23 16.07 34.57
C GLY A 21 21.25 17.12 34.17
N GLN A 22 22.30 16.70 33.45
CA GLN A 22 23.22 17.64 32.84
C GLN A 22 22.40 18.53 31.90
N PRO A 23 22.57 19.86 31.96
CA PRO A 23 22.01 20.76 30.96
C PRO A 23 22.48 20.26 29.58
N GLN A 24 21.54 19.87 28.71
CA GLN A 24 21.87 19.52 27.34
C GLN A 24 22.53 20.73 26.70
N ALA A 25 23.79 20.55 26.27
CA ALA A 25 24.49 21.57 25.50
C ALA A 25 23.66 21.87 24.23
N PRO A 26 23.58 23.14 23.80
CA PRO A 26 22.83 23.49 22.59
C PRO A 26 23.36 22.67 21.42
N SER A 27 22.46 21.94 20.75
CA SER A 27 22.80 21.14 19.57
C SER A 27 23.38 22.05 18.51
N LYS A 28 24.63 21.80 18.10
CA LYS A 28 25.27 22.57 17.03
C LYS A 28 24.47 22.41 15.73
N PRO A 29 24.23 23.50 14.98
CA PRO A 29 23.62 23.40 13.66
C PRO A 29 24.49 22.54 12.75
N PHE A 30 23.85 21.78 11.86
CA PHE A 30 24.58 20.97 10.88
C PHE A 30 25.28 21.86 9.87
N THR A 31 26.57 21.64 9.68
CA THR A 31 27.35 22.29 8.62
C THR A 31 27.61 21.26 7.52
N PRO A 32 27.04 21.44 6.32
CA PRO A 32 27.27 20.52 5.21
C PRO A 32 28.72 20.63 4.71
N ALA A 33 29.32 19.50 4.33
CA ALA A 33 30.67 19.45 3.77
C ALA A 33 30.70 20.04 2.35
N ASP A 34 29.77 19.60 1.51
CA ASP A 34 29.50 20.18 0.19
C ASP A 34 28.28 21.08 0.25
N ASN A 35 28.40 22.30 -0.26
CA ASN A 35 27.33 23.29 -0.27
C ASN A 35 27.38 24.14 -1.53
N PHE A 36 26.78 23.63 -2.61
CA PHE A 36 26.66 24.32 -3.88
C PHE A 36 25.26 24.92 -4.00
N LEU A 37 25.16 26.24 -3.90
CA LEU A 37 23.93 27.00 -4.08
C LEU A 37 24.10 27.91 -5.29
N ILE A 38 23.33 27.67 -6.35
CA ILE A 38 23.43 28.38 -7.63
C ILE A 38 22.10 29.06 -7.93
N ASP A 39 22.16 30.36 -8.21
CA ASP A 39 21.07 31.15 -8.75
C ASP A 39 21.28 31.29 -10.27
N CYS A 40 20.45 30.56 -11.02
CA CYS A 40 20.61 30.36 -12.45
C CYS A 40 19.99 31.54 -13.22
N GLY A 41 20.79 32.19 -14.06
CA GLY A 41 20.40 33.40 -14.79
C GLY A 41 20.62 34.71 -14.03
N ALA A 42 21.01 34.66 -12.75
CA ALA A 42 21.27 35.86 -11.96
C ALA A 42 22.60 36.54 -12.33
N THR A 43 22.57 37.88 -12.36
CA THR A 43 23.75 38.73 -12.57
C THR A 43 24.29 39.32 -11.27
N ALA A 44 23.46 39.40 -10.24
CA ALA A 44 23.82 39.89 -8.92
C ALA A 44 23.57 38.81 -7.87
N THR A 45 24.41 38.78 -6.83
CA THR A 45 24.25 37.83 -5.72
C THR A 45 22.96 38.14 -4.95
N VAL A 46 22.10 37.13 -4.81
CA VAL A 46 20.87 37.19 -4.03
C VAL A 46 21.09 36.51 -2.68
N THR A 47 20.64 37.17 -1.62
CA THR A 47 20.49 36.56 -0.31
C THR A 47 19.03 36.14 -0.15
N THR A 48 18.83 34.86 0.11
CA THR A 48 17.51 34.29 0.37
C THR A 48 16.97 34.76 1.73
N PRO A 49 15.64 34.71 1.97
CA PRO A 49 15.04 35.17 3.23
C PRO A 49 15.60 34.46 4.48
N ASP A 50 16.11 33.24 4.31
CA ASP A 50 16.79 32.42 5.31
C ASP A 50 18.28 32.75 5.48
N GLY A 51 18.80 33.77 4.78
CA GLY A 51 20.16 34.27 4.92
C GLY A 51 21.23 33.53 4.12
N ARG A 52 20.85 32.53 3.31
CA ARG A 52 21.79 31.79 2.45
C ARG A 52 22.10 32.61 1.19
N ALA A 53 23.38 32.70 0.84
CA ALA A 53 23.84 33.37 -0.36
C ALA A 53 23.97 32.38 -1.52
N PHE A 54 23.37 32.71 -2.66
CA PHE A 54 23.45 31.89 -3.88
C PHE A 54 24.49 32.48 -4.84
N ARG A 55 25.26 31.61 -5.48
CA ARG A 55 26.29 31.98 -6.45
C ARG A 55 25.62 32.31 -7.78
N THR A 56 26.07 33.39 -8.42
CA THR A 56 25.57 33.77 -9.75
C THR A 56 26.14 32.86 -10.83
N ASP A 57 25.51 32.85 -12.01
CA ASP A 57 25.99 32.11 -13.18
C ASP A 57 27.48 32.34 -13.48
N ALA A 58 27.97 33.59 -13.35
CA ALA A 58 29.37 33.92 -13.59
C ALA A 58 30.31 33.26 -12.56
N GLN A 59 29.88 33.14 -11.31
CA GLN A 59 30.64 32.50 -10.23
C GLN A 59 30.56 30.96 -10.27
N SER A 60 29.52 30.42 -10.91
CA SER A 60 29.28 28.99 -11.09
C SER A 60 29.64 28.48 -12.49
N ALA A 61 30.23 29.32 -13.36
CA ALA A 61 30.58 28.97 -14.73
C ALA A 61 31.53 27.75 -14.81
N SER A 62 32.36 27.52 -13.78
CA SER A 62 33.23 26.34 -13.71
C SER A 62 32.48 25.02 -13.56
N PHE A 63 31.22 25.06 -13.11
CA PHE A 63 30.39 23.86 -12.96
C PHE A 63 29.57 23.58 -14.22
N LEU A 64 29.35 24.58 -15.07
CA LEU A 64 28.43 24.50 -16.20
C LEU A 64 29.14 24.23 -17.52
N SER A 65 28.74 23.17 -18.19
CA SER A 65 29.10 22.90 -19.58
C SER A 65 27.92 23.22 -20.48
N ALA A 66 27.86 24.46 -20.97
CA ALA A 66 26.84 24.93 -21.91
C ALA A 66 27.48 25.75 -23.04
N HIS A 67 26.98 25.56 -24.27
CA HIS A 67 27.38 26.37 -25.43
C HIS A 67 26.62 27.71 -25.47
N ASP A 68 25.44 27.76 -24.86
CA ASP A 68 24.56 28.92 -24.86
C ASP A 68 24.61 29.70 -23.53
N GLU A 69 24.39 31.01 -23.63
CA GLU A 69 24.26 31.93 -22.50
C GLU A 69 22.88 32.62 -22.44
N VAL A 70 21.81 31.90 -22.79
CA VAL A 70 20.45 32.45 -22.73
C VAL A 70 19.97 32.55 -21.28
N ARG A 71 19.49 33.73 -20.90
CA ARG A 71 19.07 34.07 -19.53
C ARG A 71 17.78 34.88 -19.59
N ALA A 72 16.89 34.66 -18.64
CA ALA A 72 15.69 35.45 -18.43
C ALA A 72 15.64 35.95 -16.99
N SER A 73 15.19 37.18 -16.77
CA SER A 73 14.98 37.72 -15.44
C SER A 73 13.84 38.72 -15.40
N VAL A 74 13.17 38.78 -14.25
CA VAL A 74 12.09 39.72 -13.95
C VAL A 74 12.35 40.43 -12.63
N SER A 75 11.83 41.64 -12.46
CA SER A 75 12.02 42.41 -11.22
C SER A 75 11.20 41.87 -10.04
N SER A 76 10.05 41.27 -10.32
CA SER A 76 9.13 40.77 -9.29
C SER A 76 8.11 39.82 -9.91
N ALA A 77 7.73 38.77 -9.18
CA ALA A 77 6.64 37.88 -9.52
C ALA A 77 5.73 37.66 -8.28
N PRO A 78 4.39 37.62 -8.44
CA PRO A 78 3.50 37.38 -7.32
C PRO A 78 3.59 35.92 -6.84
N GLY A 79 3.64 35.70 -5.53
CA GLY A 79 3.52 34.37 -4.92
C GLY A 79 4.80 33.52 -4.89
N VAL A 80 5.96 34.05 -5.33
CA VAL A 80 7.24 33.33 -5.22
C VAL A 80 7.84 33.49 -3.81
N PRO A 81 8.39 32.41 -3.22
CA PRO A 81 8.84 32.43 -1.83
C PRO A 81 10.25 33.02 -1.65
N SER A 82 11.02 33.14 -2.73
CA SER A 82 12.42 33.57 -2.71
C SER A 82 12.79 34.27 -4.02
N PRO A 83 13.74 35.22 -4.01
CA PRO A 83 14.14 35.92 -5.23
C PRO A 83 14.87 35.01 -6.25
N ILE A 84 15.32 33.81 -5.86
CA ILE A 84 15.93 32.81 -6.76
C ILE A 84 15.00 32.37 -7.91
N TYR A 85 13.69 32.59 -7.77
CA TYR A 85 12.71 32.27 -8.81
C TYR A 85 12.54 33.40 -9.84
N LEU A 86 13.19 34.56 -9.64
CA LEU A 86 13.04 35.72 -10.52
C LEU A 86 14.00 35.69 -11.71
N SER A 87 15.02 34.85 -11.67
CA SER A 87 15.98 34.57 -12.74
C SER A 87 15.83 33.13 -13.21
N ALA A 88 16.12 32.88 -14.49
CA ALA A 88 16.22 31.56 -15.07
C ALA A 88 17.34 31.50 -16.11
N ARG A 89 18.02 30.36 -16.19
CA ARG A 89 18.89 30.00 -17.30
C ARG A 89 18.15 29.06 -18.25
N ILE A 90 18.30 29.28 -19.55
CA ILE A 90 17.57 28.57 -20.60
C ILE A 90 18.58 27.83 -21.49
N PHE A 91 18.24 26.61 -21.92
CA PHE A 91 19.09 25.74 -22.73
C PHE A 91 18.34 25.23 -23.97
N HIS A 92 18.94 25.37 -25.15
CA HIS A 92 18.44 24.81 -26.41
C HIS A 92 18.97 23.41 -26.69
N GLU A 93 20.18 23.12 -26.21
CA GLU A 93 20.87 21.86 -26.38
C GLU A 93 21.02 21.13 -25.05
N ASP A 94 21.49 19.89 -25.12
CA ASP A 94 21.86 19.11 -23.94
C ASP A 94 23.00 19.83 -23.19
N THR A 95 22.80 20.07 -21.90
CA THR A 95 23.78 20.75 -21.04
C THR A 95 23.95 20.03 -19.72
N SER A 96 25.09 20.24 -19.06
CA SER A 96 25.34 19.59 -17.79
C SER A 96 26.00 20.51 -16.76
N TYR A 97 25.57 20.36 -15.51
CA TYR A 97 26.24 20.89 -14.34
C TYR A 97 27.04 19.77 -13.67
N SER A 98 28.34 19.96 -13.51
CA SER A 98 29.25 18.99 -12.91
C SER A 98 29.80 19.52 -11.58
N PHE A 99 29.54 18.79 -10.50
CA PHE A 99 29.98 19.12 -9.14
C PHE A 99 31.07 18.15 -8.70
N SER A 100 32.19 18.66 -8.19
CA SER A 100 33.22 17.83 -7.54
C SER A 100 32.90 17.74 -6.05
N LEU A 101 32.53 16.55 -5.58
CA LEU A 101 32.15 16.30 -4.19
C LEU A 101 33.40 16.14 -3.32
N SER A 102 33.40 16.76 -2.13
CA SER A 102 34.48 16.62 -1.15
C SER A 102 34.43 15.28 -0.43
N ARG A 103 33.24 14.70 -0.28
CA ARG A 103 33.03 13.39 0.35
C ARG A 103 31.92 12.59 -0.33
N PRO A 104 32.04 11.25 -0.41
CA PRO A 104 30.92 10.41 -0.79
C PRO A 104 29.86 10.39 0.33
N GLY A 105 28.62 10.13 -0.03
CA GLY A 105 27.51 9.96 0.90
C GLY A 105 26.22 10.62 0.41
N TRP A 106 25.30 10.86 1.34
CA TRP A 106 24.02 11.46 1.01
C TRP A 106 24.14 12.93 0.62
N HIS A 107 23.44 13.29 -0.45
CA HIS A 107 23.36 14.66 -0.96
C HIS A 107 21.91 15.00 -1.31
N TRP A 108 21.48 16.17 -0.87
CA TRP A 108 20.26 16.81 -1.35
C TRP A 108 20.52 17.42 -2.72
N ILE A 109 19.67 17.09 -3.69
CA ILE A 109 19.55 17.82 -4.96
C ILE A 109 18.20 18.52 -4.94
N ARG A 110 18.21 19.85 -4.97
CA ARG A 110 16.99 20.67 -5.06
C ARG A 110 17.00 21.45 -6.36
N LEU A 111 15.96 21.28 -7.15
CA LEU A 111 15.77 21.95 -8.42
C LEU A 111 14.58 22.90 -8.31
N HIS A 112 14.84 24.18 -8.58
CA HIS A 112 13.86 25.26 -8.48
C HIS A 112 13.40 25.66 -9.88
N PHE A 113 12.09 25.56 -10.12
CA PHE A 113 11.47 25.90 -11.39
C PHE A 113 10.38 26.95 -11.19
N PHE A 114 10.44 28.01 -11.98
CA PHE A 114 9.39 29.00 -12.16
C PHE A 114 9.51 29.55 -13.59
N PRO A 115 8.46 29.42 -14.41
CA PRO A 115 8.47 29.85 -15.80
C PRO A 115 8.46 31.38 -15.88
N VAL A 116 9.66 31.97 -15.82
CA VAL A 116 9.86 33.42 -15.97
C VAL A 116 9.43 33.85 -17.37
N ASN A 117 8.69 34.96 -17.46
CA ASN A 117 8.29 35.50 -18.75
C ASN A 117 9.54 35.99 -19.51
N SER A 118 9.76 35.46 -20.71
CA SER A 118 10.90 35.82 -21.56
C SER A 118 10.40 36.26 -22.94
N SER A 119 11.14 37.15 -23.61
CA SER A 119 10.75 37.66 -24.94
C SER A 119 10.85 36.59 -26.04
N ASP A 120 11.73 35.63 -25.83
CA ASP A 120 12.19 34.72 -26.89
C ASP A 120 11.55 33.33 -26.77
N PHE A 121 11.20 32.91 -25.54
CA PHE A 121 10.66 31.57 -25.25
C PHE A 121 9.51 31.60 -24.25
N ASP A 122 8.49 30.78 -24.53
CA ASP A 122 7.44 30.48 -23.56
C ASP A 122 7.86 29.30 -22.67
N LEU A 123 8.37 29.63 -21.48
CA LEU A 123 8.83 28.64 -20.50
C LEU A 123 7.70 27.78 -19.93
N SER A 124 6.43 28.19 -20.06
CA SER A 124 5.30 27.35 -19.63
C SER A 124 5.04 26.17 -20.56
N SER A 125 5.45 26.29 -21.82
CA SER A 125 5.38 25.22 -22.84
C SER A 125 6.62 24.33 -22.88
N ALA A 126 7.64 24.63 -22.08
CA ALA A 126 8.91 23.94 -22.08
C ALA A 126 8.76 22.50 -21.56
N VAL A 127 9.21 21.55 -22.39
CA VAL A 127 9.30 20.11 -22.10
C VAL A 127 10.76 19.68 -22.12
N PHE A 128 11.24 19.11 -21.02
CA PHE A 128 12.63 18.62 -20.91
C PHE A 128 12.76 17.51 -19.86
N SER A 129 13.88 16.79 -19.89
CA SER A 129 14.23 15.79 -18.88
C SER A 129 15.45 16.23 -18.09
N VAL A 130 15.56 15.77 -16.84
CA VAL A 130 16.71 16.04 -15.97
C VAL A 130 17.21 14.72 -15.39
N ASN A 131 18.46 14.40 -15.68
CA ASN A 131 19.07 13.13 -15.32
C ASN A 131 20.39 13.38 -14.58
N THR A 132 20.77 12.47 -13.69
CA THR A 132 22.17 12.28 -13.32
C THR A 132 22.78 11.20 -14.23
N ASP A 133 24.03 10.82 -13.98
CA ASP A 133 24.67 9.74 -14.74
C ASP A 133 23.92 8.40 -14.59
N ASP A 134 23.36 8.13 -13.40
CA ASP A 134 22.73 6.84 -13.06
C ASP A 134 21.21 6.93 -12.79
N LEU A 135 20.67 8.14 -12.60
CA LEU A 135 19.28 8.34 -12.16
C LEU A 135 18.51 9.26 -13.09
N VAL A 136 17.25 8.92 -13.37
CA VAL A 136 16.30 9.85 -14.01
C VAL A 136 15.56 10.59 -12.90
N LEU A 137 15.80 11.90 -12.78
CA LEU A 137 15.16 12.74 -11.75
C LEU A 137 13.81 13.26 -12.24
N LEU A 138 13.74 13.68 -13.51
CA LEU A 138 12.57 14.21 -14.19
C LEU A 138 12.52 13.70 -15.62
N HIS A 139 11.34 13.27 -16.08
CA HIS A 139 11.14 12.78 -17.43
C HIS A 139 10.01 13.52 -18.13
N SER A 140 10.29 14.14 -19.28
CA SER A 140 9.31 14.93 -20.04
C SER A 140 8.55 15.93 -19.15
N PHE A 141 9.27 16.60 -18.26
CA PHE A 141 8.74 17.51 -17.26
C PHE A 141 8.24 18.80 -17.89
N THR A 142 7.11 19.29 -17.38
CA THR A 142 6.48 20.57 -17.75
C THR A 142 5.98 21.27 -16.49
N VAL A 143 5.84 22.59 -16.56
CA VAL A 143 5.25 23.39 -15.46
C VAL A 143 3.87 23.87 -15.89
N ASP A 144 2.82 23.28 -15.32
CA ASP A 144 1.43 23.44 -15.75
C ASP A 144 0.91 24.89 -15.77
N SER A 145 1.51 25.82 -15.03
CA SER A 145 1.06 27.21 -15.00
C SER A 145 2.17 28.24 -14.85
N SER A 146 2.00 29.37 -15.53
CA SER A 146 2.96 30.48 -15.56
C SER A 146 3.17 31.19 -14.21
N SER A 147 2.27 30.97 -13.24
CA SER A 147 2.32 31.59 -11.92
C SER A 147 2.73 30.64 -10.79
N LYS A 148 2.92 29.34 -11.08
CA LYS A 148 3.24 28.33 -10.06
C LYS A 148 4.74 28.06 -10.08
N TRP A 149 5.37 28.24 -8.92
CA TRP A 149 6.71 27.75 -8.70
C TRP A 149 6.67 26.29 -8.25
N VAL A 150 7.72 25.54 -8.59
CA VAL A 150 7.88 24.13 -8.28
C VAL A 150 9.27 23.91 -7.68
N LEU A 151 9.33 23.23 -6.55
CA LEU A 151 10.56 22.70 -5.96
C LEU A 151 10.53 21.18 -6.08
N LYS A 152 11.57 20.62 -6.69
CA LYS A 152 11.81 19.18 -6.70
C LYS A 152 13.00 18.87 -5.80
N GLU A 153 12.76 18.13 -4.72
CA GLU A 153 13.77 17.76 -3.73
C GLU A 153 14.05 16.26 -3.82
N TYR A 154 15.32 15.92 -3.99
CA TYR A 154 15.82 14.55 -4.09
C TYR A 154 16.92 14.31 -3.07
N LEU A 155 16.96 13.11 -2.51
CA LEU A 155 18.03 12.62 -1.67
C LEU A 155 18.72 11.46 -2.40
N VAL A 156 19.97 11.67 -2.79
CA VAL A 156 20.75 10.70 -3.55
C VAL A 156 22.01 10.30 -2.77
N ASN A 157 22.38 9.03 -2.86
CA ASN A 157 23.63 8.56 -2.31
C ASN A 157 24.71 8.66 -3.39
N ALA A 158 25.51 9.72 -3.34
CA ALA A 158 26.58 9.95 -4.31
C ALA A 158 27.86 9.28 -3.83
N THR A 159 28.21 8.15 -4.46
CA THR A 159 29.46 7.41 -4.18
C THR A 159 30.61 7.87 -5.08
N SER A 160 30.29 8.40 -6.26
CA SER A 160 31.24 8.96 -7.21
C SER A 160 31.77 10.33 -6.75
N PRO A 161 33.05 10.67 -7.00
CA PRO A 161 33.63 11.96 -6.63
C PRO A 161 33.09 13.12 -7.47
N ARG A 162 32.40 12.83 -8.57
CA ARG A 162 31.72 13.79 -9.42
C ARG A 162 30.25 13.44 -9.49
N LEU A 163 29.41 14.45 -9.34
CA LEU A 163 27.97 14.36 -9.54
C LEU A 163 27.62 15.29 -10.69
N ALA A 164 27.14 14.73 -11.81
CA ALA A 164 26.65 15.50 -12.93
C ALA A 164 25.12 15.53 -12.95
N ILE A 165 24.56 16.68 -13.32
CA ILE A 165 23.13 16.89 -13.57
C ILE A 165 22.99 17.37 -15.01
N HIS A 166 22.37 16.55 -15.84
CA HIS A 166 22.15 16.78 -17.26
C HIS A 166 20.73 17.29 -17.51
N PHE A 167 20.62 18.35 -18.31
CA PHE A 167 19.36 18.92 -18.77
C PHE A 167 19.22 18.65 -20.26
N SER A 168 18.17 17.91 -20.63
CA SER A 168 17.93 17.49 -22.01
C SER A 168 16.58 18.00 -22.50
N PRO A 169 16.54 19.07 -23.31
CA PRO A 169 15.31 19.56 -23.91
C PRO A 169 14.74 18.58 -24.94
N LEU A 170 13.41 18.51 -25.03
CA LEU A 170 12.75 17.77 -26.11
C LEU A 170 13.01 18.49 -27.46
N ARG A 171 12.88 17.78 -28.59
CA ARG A 171 13.01 18.40 -29.92
C ARG A 171 12.03 19.58 -30.07
N ASN A 172 12.54 20.72 -30.55
CA ASN A 172 11.79 21.98 -30.69
C ASN A 172 11.26 22.53 -29.36
N SER A 173 11.89 22.18 -28.24
CA SER A 173 11.59 22.67 -26.90
C SER A 173 12.86 23.26 -26.28
N VAL A 174 12.73 23.83 -25.08
CA VAL A 174 13.83 24.35 -24.28
C VAL A 174 13.81 23.71 -22.89
N ALA A 175 14.97 23.67 -22.24
CA ALA A 175 15.08 23.35 -20.82
C ALA A 175 15.38 24.64 -20.05
N PHE A 176 14.89 24.74 -18.82
CA PHE A 176 15.20 25.89 -17.99
C PHE A 176 15.32 25.50 -16.52
N ILE A 177 16.06 26.33 -15.77
CA ILE A 177 16.25 26.16 -14.33
C ILE A 177 16.45 27.54 -13.69
N ASN A 178 15.86 27.75 -12.52
CA ASN A 178 15.97 29.00 -11.76
C ASN A 178 17.02 28.91 -10.66
N GLY A 179 17.12 27.75 -10.02
CA GLY A 179 18.13 27.53 -8.98
C GLY A 179 18.43 26.07 -8.75
N ILE A 180 19.66 25.79 -8.33
CA ILE A 180 20.16 24.45 -8.03
C ILE A 180 20.80 24.48 -6.65
N GLU A 181 20.36 23.59 -5.76
CA GLU A 181 21.07 23.29 -4.52
C GLU A 181 21.62 21.85 -4.57
N VAL A 182 22.93 21.69 -4.36
CA VAL A 182 23.58 20.40 -4.13
C VAL A 182 24.30 20.48 -2.79
N VAL A 183 23.74 19.83 -1.77
CA VAL A 183 24.17 20.00 -0.37
C VAL A 183 24.36 18.64 0.29
N SER A 184 25.48 18.42 0.98
CA SER A 184 25.68 17.17 1.74
C SER A 184 24.61 17.00 2.82
N ALA A 185 24.15 15.78 3.01
CA ALA A 185 23.19 15.40 4.03
C ALA A 185 23.83 14.45 5.07
N PRO A 186 23.30 14.38 6.30
CA PRO A 186 23.75 13.42 7.31
C PRO A 186 23.39 11.97 6.95
N ASP A 187 24.28 11.03 7.26
CA ASP A 187 24.06 9.60 6.98
C ASP A 187 22.95 8.97 7.82
N ALA A 188 22.64 9.57 8.97
CA ALA A 188 21.58 9.11 9.86
C ALA A 188 20.16 9.35 9.32
N LEU A 189 19.98 10.08 8.20
CA LEU A 189 18.65 10.40 7.68
C LEU A 189 17.89 9.18 7.18
N ILE A 190 18.54 8.29 6.43
CA ILE A 190 17.94 7.07 5.89
C ILE A 190 18.68 5.87 6.45
N PRO A 191 18.05 5.04 7.31
CA PRO A 191 18.67 3.81 7.77
C PRO A 191 18.77 2.82 6.60
N ASN A 192 19.69 1.85 6.71
CA ASN A 192 19.79 0.82 5.68
C ASN A 192 18.63 -0.20 5.72
N THR A 193 17.89 -0.25 6.82
CA THR A 193 16.81 -1.20 7.07
C THR A 193 15.54 -0.48 7.52
N ALA A 194 14.37 -0.94 7.08
CA ALA A 194 13.07 -0.44 7.54
C ALA A 194 12.02 -1.55 7.60
N SER A 195 10.90 -1.28 8.28
CA SER A 195 9.83 -2.26 8.44
C SER A 195 8.93 -2.28 7.20
N THR A 196 8.44 -3.45 6.80
CA THR A 196 7.43 -3.57 5.74
C THR A 196 6.05 -3.78 6.38
N VAL A 197 5.01 -3.15 5.82
CA VAL A 197 3.64 -3.25 6.35
C VAL A 197 2.97 -4.55 5.88
N SER A 198 3.22 -4.97 4.63
CA SER A 198 2.73 -6.24 4.09
C SER A 198 3.67 -6.79 2.99
N PRO A 199 4.19 -8.03 3.14
CA PRO A 199 4.17 -8.83 4.35
C PRO A 199 4.92 -8.13 5.50
N VAL A 200 4.51 -8.38 6.74
CA VAL A 200 5.22 -7.82 7.91
C VAL A 200 6.62 -8.40 7.96
N GLY A 201 7.63 -7.53 7.99
CA GLY A 201 9.03 -7.92 7.94
C GLY A 201 9.97 -6.72 7.97
N GLN A 202 11.22 -6.97 7.59
CA GLN A 202 12.21 -5.93 7.36
C GLN A 202 12.71 -6.00 5.92
N THR A 203 12.95 -4.84 5.33
CA THR A 203 13.65 -4.71 4.07
C THR A 203 15.00 -4.06 4.31
N ASP A 204 16.00 -4.56 3.59
CA ASP A 204 17.38 -4.04 3.62
C ASP A 204 17.70 -3.34 2.29
N GLY A 205 18.82 -2.62 2.25
CA GLY A 205 19.35 -2.02 1.02
C GLY A 205 18.76 -0.65 0.69
N LEU A 206 18.17 0.04 1.67
CA LEU A 206 17.64 1.39 1.48
C LEU A 206 18.70 2.43 1.09
N SER A 207 19.97 2.16 1.42
CA SER A 207 21.10 3.01 1.04
C SER A 207 21.45 2.94 -0.45
N LEU A 208 20.95 1.93 -1.17
CA LEU A 208 21.15 1.75 -2.61
C LEU A 208 20.08 2.47 -3.44
N SER A 209 18.99 2.90 -2.79
CA SER A 209 17.89 3.61 -3.44
C SER A 209 18.11 5.12 -3.40
N ALA A 210 17.57 5.80 -4.40
CA ALA A 210 17.44 7.25 -4.40
C ALA A 210 16.00 7.63 -4.04
N TYR A 211 15.82 8.81 -3.46
CA TYR A 211 14.54 9.25 -2.94
C TYR A 211 14.13 10.61 -3.52
N GLN A 212 12.85 10.77 -3.82
CA GLN A 212 12.22 12.05 -4.09
C GLN A 212 11.24 12.37 -2.96
N VAL A 213 11.33 13.56 -2.37
CA VAL A 213 10.42 13.97 -1.30
C VAL A 213 9.05 14.27 -1.91
N ALA A 214 8.05 13.45 -1.60
CA ALA A 214 6.68 13.65 -2.04
C ALA A 214 5.92 14.52 -1.03
N TYR A 215 6.04 14.20 0.26
CA TYR A 215 5.40 14.95 1.33
C TYR A 215 6.31 15.06 2.56
N ARG A 216 6.30 16.22 3.21
CA ARG A 216 6.94 16.46 4.50
C ARG A 216 6.03 17.34 5.34
N ILE A 217 5.42 16.76 6.36
CA ILE A 217 4.25 17.31 7.05
C ILE A 217 4.57 17.57 8.52
N ASN A 218 4.31 18.80 8.97
CA ASN A 218 4.27 19.17 10.37
C ASN A 218 2.83 19.06 10.89
N VAL A 219 2.53 18.01 11.65
CA VAL A 219 1.15 17.66 12.01
C VAL A 219 0.69 18.52 13.20
N GLY A 220 -0.42 19.23 13.03
CA GLY A 220 -0.99 20.13 14.03
C GLY A 220 -0.17 21.41 14.27
N GLY A 221 0.82 21.68 13.43
CA GLY A 221 1.77 22.78 13.58
C GLY A 221 1.83 23.71 12.36
N PRO A 222 2.45 24.89 12.52
CA PRO A 222 2.63 25.84 11.43
C PRO A 222 3.69 25.36 10.43
N ILE A 223 3.78 26.05 9.29
CA ILE A 223 4.83 25.80 8.30
C ILE A 223 6.22 26.02 8.93
N VAL A 224 7.13 25.07 8.72
CA VAL A 224 8.55 25.20 9.05
C VAL A 224 9.31 25.45 7.75
N THR A 225 10.06 26.54 7.69
CA THR A 225 10.86 26.91 6.51
C THR A 225 12.32 26.52 6.68
N SER A 226 13.11 26.65 5.61
CA SER A 226 14.55 26.41 5.62
C SER A 226 15.32 27.25 6.65
N ALA A 227 14.79 28.40 7.07
CA ALA A 227 15.39 29.23 8.13
C ALA A 227 15.36 28.56 9.52
N ASN A 228 14.35 27.71 9.76
CA ASN A 228 14.10 27.08 11.05
C ASN A 228 14.58 25.62 11.10
N ASP A 229 14.96 25.04 9.96
CA ASP A 229 15.52 23.68 9.88
C ASP A 229 16.97 23.71 9.41
N THR A 230 17.86 23.09 10.18
CA THR A 230 19.30 23.09 9.89
C THR A 230 19.68 22.43 8.56
N LEU A 231 18.83 21.55 8.03
CA LEU A 231 19.02 20.90 6.73
C LEU A 231 18.35 21.66 5.58
N GLY A 232 17.74 22.82 5.86
CA GLY A 232 17.06 23.65 4.88
C GLY A 232 15.77 23.04 4.34
N ARG A 233 15.13 22.10 5.06
CA ARG A 233 13.88 21.46 4.63
C ARG A 233 12.67 22.33 4.97
N ALA A 234 11.63 22.19 4.16
CA ALA A 234 10.31 22.75 4.45
C ALA A 234 9.36 21.67 4.97
N TRP A 235 8.64 21.96 6.06
CA TRP A 235 7.56 21.12 6.60
C TRP A 235 6.23 21.87 6.46
N VAL A 236 5.27 21.28 5.75
CA VAL A 236 3.97 21.91 5.51
C VAL A 236 2.92 21.46 6.53
N PRO A 237 1.93 22.29 6.87
CA PRO A 237 0.84 21.90 7.76
C PRO A 237 0.00 20.73 7.20
N ASP A 238 -0.65 19.97 8.08
CA ASP A 238 -1.38 18.74 7.72
C ASP A 238 -2.85 18.94 7.31
N GLU A 239 -3.42 20.13 7.53
CA GLU A 239 -4.85 20.39 7.32
C GLU A 239 -5.38 20.10 5.90
N PRO A 240 -4.60 20.27 4.81
CA PRO A 240 -5.04 19.89 3.47
C PRO A 240 -5.17 18.37 3.27
N PHE A 241 -4.49 17.58 4.11
CA PHE A 241 -4.39 16.12 3.96
C PHE A 241 -5.34 15.37 4.91
N LEU A 242 -5.91 16.05 5.91
CA LEU A 242 -6.89 15.47 6.83
C LEU A 242 -8.21 15.14 6.11
N GLN A 243 -8.68 13.90 6.27
CA GLN A 243 -9.98 13.48 5.74
C GLN A 243 -11.13 14.26 6.40
N SER A 244 -11.09 14.42 7.71
CA SER A 244 -12.09 15.17 8.46
C SER A 244 -11.44 15.96 9.59
N ARG A 245 -11.75 17.25 9.65
CA ARG A 245 -11.26 18.14 10.72
C ARG A 245 -12.00 17.93 12.04
N SER A 246 -13.21 17.37 12.01
CA SER A 246 -14.01 17.15 13.22
C SER A 246 -13.49 16.01 14.09
N THR A 247 -12.71 15.08 13.50
CA THR A 247 -12.10 13.94 14.21
C THR A 247 -10.75 14.30 14.84
N SER A 248 -10.15 15.43 14.45
CA SER A 248 -8.82 15.85 14.87
C SER A 248 -8.87 17.04 15.82
N LYS A 249 -7.94 17.11 16.76
CA LYS A 249 -7.67 18.29 17.57
C LYS A 249 -6.17 18.58 17.59
N ALA A 250 -5.78 19.77 17.13
CA ALA A 250 -4.39 20.23 17.22
C ALA A 250 -4.00 20.55 18.68
N VAL A 251 -2.75 20.23 19.02
CA VAL A 251 -2.14 20.48 20.33
C VAL A 251 -0.69 20.91 20.11
N SER A 252 -0.22 21.85 20.93
CA SER A 252 1.14 22.38 20.83
C SER A 252 1.71 22.68 22.21
N VAL A 253 3.01 22.46 22.38
CA VAL A 253 3.80 22.84 23.55
C VAL A 253 4.99 23.71 23.14
N SER A 254 5.73 24.26 24.11
CA SER A 254 6.97 24.99 23.80
C SER A 254 8.04 24.03 23.23
N PRO A 255 8.69 24.35 22.09
CA PRO A 255 9.75 23.52 21.52
C PRO A 255 10.96 23.27 22.43
N SER A 256 11.14 24.11 23.45
CA SER A 256 12.21 23.95 24.46
C SER A 256 11.99 22.78 25.43
N ILE A 257 10.77 22.22 25.49
CA ILE A 257 10.44 21.09 26.37
C ILE A 257 10.91 19.76 25.76
N ILE A 258 11.08 19.72 24.44
CA ILE A 258 11.43 18.51 23.71
C ILE A 258 12.87 18.10 24.03
N LYS A 259 13.02 16.85 24.50
CA LYS A 259 14.32 16.27 24.87
C LYS A 259 14.65 15.11 23.95
N TYR A 260 15.75 15.22 23.22
CA TYR A 260 16.19 14.16 22.32
C TYR A 260 16.87 13.03 23.11
N PRO A 261 16.34 11.78 23.08
CA PRO A 261 16.97 10.63 23.70
C PRO A 261 18.18 10.15 22.88
N GLU A 262 19.00 9.27 23.47
CA GLU A 262 20.08 8.61 22.74
C GLU A 262 19.52 7.83 21.53
N GLY A 263 20.13 8.02 20.36
CA GLY A 263 19.68 7.42 19.09
C GLY A 263 18.73 8.29 18.25
N THR A 264 18.16 9.37 18.81
CA THR A 264 17.41 10.37 18.02
C THR A 264 18.14 11.72 18.02
N SER A 265 18.10 12.41 16.89
CA SER A 265 18.82 13.67 16.70
C SER A 265 17.90 14.77 16.17
N PRO A 266 18.13 16.06 16.51
CA PRO A 266 17.46 17.19 15.89
C PRO A 266 17.63 17.27 14.36
N LEU A 267 18.60 16.53 13.81
CA LEU A 267 18.80 16.42 12.36
C LEU A 267 17.70 15.58 11.69
N ILE A 268 17.10 14.62 12.39
CA ILE A 268 16.01 13.79 11.86
C ILE A 268 14.77 14.66 11.62
N ALA A 269 14.35 15.40 12.63
CA ALA A 269 13.33 16.44 12.50
C ALA A 269 13.56 17.49 13.60
N PRO A 270 13.24 18.78 13.35
CA PRO A 270 13.43 19.84 14.33
C PRO A 270 12.47 19.68 15.51
N ASN A 271 12.82 20.29 16.65
CA ASN A 271 12.00 20.23 17.85
C ASN A 271 10.62 20.88 17.66
N SER A 272 10.50 21.83 16.75
CA SER A 272 9.23 22.44 16.37
C SER A 272 8.21 21.43 15.84
N VAL A 273 8.66 20.37 15.14
CA VAL A 273 7.78 19.29 14.65
C VAL A 273 7.28 18.43 15.79
N TYR A 274 8.17 18.02 16.70
CA TYR A 274 7.78 17.21 17.87
C TYR A 274 7.02 18.00 18.95
N ALA A 275 7.03 19.33 18.89
CA ALA A 275 6.30 20.20 19.81
C ALA A 275 4.83 20.40 19.42
N THR A 276 4.44 19.99 18.22
CA THR A 276 3.08 20.04 17.71
C THR A 276 2.58 18.64 17.40
N ALA A 277 1.27 18.41 17.56
CA ALA A 277 0.63 17.16 17.16
C ALA A 277 -0.85 17.39 16.85
N VAL A 278 -1.42 16.44 16.12
CA VAL A 278 -2.87 16.22 16.10
C VAL A 278 -3.16 15.02 16.98
N LYS A 279 -4.16 15.17 17.85
CA LYS A 279 -4.73 14.10 18.65
C LYS A 279 -6.20 13.85 18.29
N MET A 280 -6.80 12.82 18.87
CA MET A 280 -8.23 12.55 18.67
C MET A 280 -9.08 13.68 19.27
N ALA A 281 -10.12 14.07 18.53
CA ALA A 281 -11.15 14.99 19.01
C ALA A 281 -12.02 14.33 20.09
N ASP A 282 -12.64 15.15 20.94
CA ASP A 282 -13.59 14.68 21.93
C ASP A 282 -14.94 14.39 21.26
N ALA A 283 -15.29 13.11 21.14
CA ALA A 283 -16.56 12.68 20.56
C ALA A 283 -17.76 12.80 21.53
N ARG A 284 -17.54 13.25 22.77
CA ARG A 284 -18.57 13.39 23.82
C ARG A 284 -19.31 12.08 24.13
N VAL A 285 -18.61 10.97 23.98
CA VAL A 285 -19.09 9.62 24.30
C VAL A 285 -18.05 8.94 25.20
N GLY A 286 -18.49 8.00 26.04
CA GLY A 286 -17.60 7.33 27.00
C GLY A 286 -16.46 6.53 26.35
N SER A 287 -16.68 6.00 25.14
CA SER A 287 -15.72 5.15 24.41
C SER A 287 -15.67 5.54 22.93
N PRO A 288 -14.86 6.53 22.53
CA PRO A 288 -14.74 6.92 21.13
C PRO A 288 -14.13 5.78 20.29
N ASN A 289 -14.78 5.46 19.17
CA ASN A 289 -14.37 4.38 18.26
C ASN A 289 -14.23 4.91 16.82
N PHE A 290 -13.32 5.87 16.62
CA PHE A 290 -13.01 6.41 15.31
C PHE A 290 -11.50 6.64 15.18
N ASN A 291 -11.02 6.74 13.94
CA ASN A 291 -9.63 7.01 13.63
C ASN A 291 -9.48 8.41 13.04
N VAL A 292 -8.36 9.07 13.33
CA VAL A 292 -7.94 10.27 12.57
C VAL A 292 -7.20 9.79 11.34
N THR A 293 -7.55 10.32 10.17
CA THR A 293 -7.09 9.81 8.86
C THR A 293 -6.52 10.92 8.00
N TRP A 294 -5.35 10.66 7.40
CA TRP A 294 -4.71 11.51 6.40
C TRP A 294 -4.62 10.79 5.05
N PHE A 295 -4.80 11.55 3.98
CA PHE A 295 -4.73 11.09 2.59
C PHE A 295 -3.60 11.77 1.83
N PHE A 296 -2.75 10.97 1.20
CA PHE A 296 -1.62 11.43 0.38
C PHE A 296 -1.70 10.80 -0.99
N ASP A 297 -1.97 11.60 -2.02
CA ASP A 297 -2.03 11.12 -3.40
C ASP A 297 -0.62 10.82 -3.92
N VAL A 298 -0.44 9.64 -4.50
CA VAL A 298 0.87 9.11 -4.90
C VAL A 298 0.79 8.36 -6.23
N ASP A 299 1.94 8.17 -6.87
CA ASP A 299 2.05 7.41 -8.11
C ASP A 299 2.14 5.92 -7.81
N SER A 300 1.21 5.14 -8.38
CA SER A 300 1.13 3.68 -8.19
C SER A 300 2.30 2.89 -8.76
N SER A 301 3.16 3.53 -9.54
CA SER A 301 4.29 2.88 -10.22
C SER A 301 5.53 2.77 -9.34
N PHE A 302 5.55 3.42 -8.18
CA PHE A 302 6.72 3.55 -7.31
C PHE A 302 6.50 2.98 -5.91
N GLY A 303 7.59 2.55 -5.28
CA GLY A 303 7.62 2.29 -3.85
C GLY A 303 7.82 3.58 -3.06
N TYR A 304 7.43 3.55 -1.77
CA TYR A 304 7.51 4.71 -0.88
C TYR A 304 8.12 4.35 0.46
N PHE A 305 9.04 5.19 0.90
CA PHE A 305 9.51 5.23 2.27
C PHE A 305 8.64 6.21 3.07
N VAL A 306 8.05 5.74 4.16
CA VAL A 306 7.15 6.49 5.02
C VAL A 306 7.74 6.52 6.42
N ARG A 307 8.02 7.72 6.93
CA ARG A 307 8.46 7.93 8.31
C ARG A 307 7.37 8.66 9.09
N LEU A 308 6.99 8.08 10.22
CA LEU A 308 6.03 8.66 11.14
C LEU A 308 6.77 9.18 12.38
N HIS A 309 6.51 10.43 12.76
CA HIS A 309 7.12 11.10 13.90
C HIS A 309 6.13 11.20 15.06
N PHE A 310 6.59 10.84 16.25
CA PHE A 310 5.82 10.80 17.48
C PHE A 310 6.58 11.47 18.62
N CYS A 311 5.84 12.14 19.50
CA CYS A 311 6.35 12.69 20.75
C CYS A 311 5.15 12.88 21.68
N ASP A 312 5.20 12.23 22.85
CA ASP A 312 4.11 12.36 23.81
C ASP A 312 4.15 13.71 24.52
N ILE A 313 3.27 14.60 24.06
CA ILE A 313 3.08 15.95 24.61
C ILE A 313 1.72 16.11 25.31
N ILE A 314 0.94 15.03 25.47
CA ILE A 314 -0.43 15.09 26.00
C ILE A 314 -0.61 14.33 27.32
N SER A 315 0.23 13.31 27.58
CA SER A 315 0.18 12.52 28.81
C SER A 315 0.76 13.29 29.99
N LYS A 316 0.22 13.03 31.18
CA LYS A 316 0.71 13.62 32.44
C LYS A 316 1.62 12.67 33.22
N SER A 317 1.53 11.37 32.93
CA SER A 317 2.29 10.29 33.54
C SER A 317 2.72 9.29 32.48
N LEU A 318 3.70 8.45 32.81
CA LEU A 318 4.10 7.32 31.97
C LEU A 318 2.96 6.29 31.91
N ASN A 319 2.95 5.49 30.85
CA ASN A 319 1.98 4.41 30.60
C ASN A 319 0.51 4.88 30.60
N ASP A 320 0.26 6.13 30.19
CA ASP A 320 -1.10 6.70 30.11
C ASP A 320 -1.72 6.55 28.71
N LEU A 321 -0.92 6.49 27.65
CA LEU A 321 -1.40 6.54 26.27
C LEU A 321 -0.97 5.32 25.46
N TYR A 322 -1.94 4.51 25.04
CA TYR A 322 -1.76 3.37 24.14
C TYR A 322 -2.65 3.51 22.91
N PHE A 323 -2.05 3.45 21.72
CA PHE A 323 -2.80 3.64 20.48
C PHE A 323 -2.25 2.81 19.33
N ASN A 324 -3.10 2.62 18.32
CA ASN A 324 -2.77 1.87 17.12
C ASN A 324 -2.50 2.84 15.96
N VAL A 325 -1.58 2.42 15.10
CA VAL A 325 -1.23 3.13 13.86
C VAL A 325 -1.52 2.21 12.69
N TYR A 326 -2.19 2.73 11.67
CA TYR A 326 -2.56 2.01 10.47
C TYR A 326 -2.02 2.71 9.23
N ILE A 327 -1.56 1.90 8.27
CA ILE A 327 -1.16 2.36 6.94
C ILE A 327 -1.96 1.56 5.91
N ASN A 328 -2.70 2.24 5.04
CA ASN A 328 -3.61 1.64 4.06
C ASN A 328 -4.61 0.65 4.68
N GLY A 329 -5.13 0.98 5.87
CA GLY A 329 -6.06 0.13 6.62
C GLY A 329 -5.41 -1.09 7.31
N LEU A 330 -4.12 -1.33 7.09
CA LEU A 330 -3.37 -2.41 7.74
C LEU A 330 -2.73 -1.89 9.03
N MET A 331 -2.71 -2.73 10.07
CA MET A 331 -2.09 -2.40 11.35
C MET A 331 -0.57 -2.34 11.19
N ALA A 332 0.00 -1.14 11.29
CA ALA A 332 1.43 -0.88 11.17
C ALA A 332 2.13 -0.92 12.54
N ILE A 333 1.47 -0.41 13.58
CA ILE A 333 1.93 -0.49 14.97
C ILE A 333 0.72 -0.79 15.86
N SER A 334 0.83 -1.81 16.70
CA SER A 334 -0.18 -2.20 17.68
C SER A 334 0.24 -1.75 19.07
N GLY A 335 -0.64 -1.10 19.82
CA GLY A 335 -0.44 -0.74 21.22
C GLY A 335 0.81 0.12 21.46
N LEU A 336 1.04 1.14 20.64
CA LEU A 336 2.19 2.03 20.77
C LEU A 336 2.08 2.84 22.08
N ASP A 337 3.06 2.64 22.95
CA ASP A 337 3.31 3.45 24.13
C ASP A 337 4.66 4.12 24.04
N LEU A 338 4.63 5.42 23.80
CA LEU A 338 5.82 6.25 23.61
C LEU A 338 6.66 6.33 24.89
N SER A 339 6.02 6.28 26.06
CA SER A 339 6.71 6.45 27.33
C SER A 339 7.59 5.24 27.68
N THR A 340 7.14 4.04 27.33
CA THR A 340 7.94 2.81 27.42
C THR A 340 9.08 2.82 26.40
N VAL A 341 8.83 3.28 25.17
CA VAL A 341 9.85 3.27 24.09
C VAL A 341 10.95 4.29 24.33
N THR A 342 10.64 5.49 24.82
CA THR A 342 11.62 6.57 25.00
C THR A 342 12.12 6.71 26.44
N SER A 343 11.53 5.97 27.38
CA SER A 343 11.78 6.11 28.83
C SER A 343 11.46 7.50 29.40
N GLY A 344 10.60 8.28 28.73
CA GLY A 344 10.21 9.61 29.19
C GLY A 344 9.07 10.25 28.40
N LEU A 345 8.56 11.37 28.91
CA LEU A 345 7.59 12.23 28.20
C LEU A 345 8.32 13.32 27.43
N ALA A 346 7.67 13.89 26.40
CA ALA A 346 8.22 14.90 25.52
C ALA A 346 9.57 14.48 24.88
N MET A 347 9.73 13.19 24.64
CA MET A 347 10.88 12.61 23.96
C MET A 347 10.49 12.14 22.55
N PRO A 348 11.18 12.62 21.50
CA PRO A 348 10.94 12.20 20.13
C PRO A 348 11.16 10.71 19.88
N TYR A 349 10.29 10.15 19.04
CA TYR A 349 10.40 8.82 18.46
C TYR A 349 9.97 8.89 17.00
N TYR A 350 10.57 8.07 16.15
CA TYR A 350 10.11 7.91 14.78
C TYR A 350 10.15 6.43 14.37
N LYS A 351 9.30 6.08 13.41
CA LYS A 351 9.26 4.72 12.86
C LYS A 351 9.16 4.76 11.34
N ASP A 352 9.97 3.93 10.71
CA ASP A 352 10.16 3.87 9.27
C ASP A 352 9.49 2.64 8.66
N PHE A 353 8.74 2.89 7.60
CA PHE A 353 8.01 1.89 6.83
C PHE A 353 8.37 1.99 5.35
N VAL A 354 8.39 0.85 4.67
CA VAL A 354 8.52 0.77 3.22
C VAL A 354 7.26 0.15 2.66
N LEU A 355 6.66 0.86 1.70
CA LEU A 355 5.48 0.46 0.96
C LEU A 355 5.88 0.14 -0.47
N ASN A 356 5.55 -1.05 -0.93
CA ASN A 356 5.74 -1.44 -2.33
C ASN A 356 4.72 -0.74 -3.24
N ALA A 357 5.03 -0.65 -4.53
CA ALA A 357 4.13 -0.08 -5.55
C ALA A 357 2.72 -0.71 -5.54
N SER A 358 2.62 -2.03 -5.26
CA SER A 358 1.35 -2.74 -5.13
C SER A 358 0.49 -2.27 -3.95
N MET A 359 1.10 -1.67 -2.92
CA MET A 359 0.40 -1.14 -1.76
C MET A 359 0.08 0.34 -1.92
N ALA A 360 0.90 1.09 -2.65
CA ALA A 360 0.73 2.52 -2.89
C ALA A 360 -0.19 2.79 -4.11
N THR A 361 -1.35 2.16 -4.17
CA THR A 361 -2.28 2.26 -5.32
C THR A 361 -3.01 3.60 -5.33
N GLY A 362 -2.35 4.64 -5.88
CA GLY A 362 -2.90 5.97 -6.08
C GLY A 362 -2.96 6.85 -4.82
N ARG A 363 -3.07 6.25 -3.63
CA ARG A 363 -3.12 6.98 -2.36
C ARG A 363 -2.50 6.19 -1.21
N ILE A 364 -1.74 6.88 -0.37
CA ILE A 364 -1.31 6.39 0.95
C ILE A 364 -2.26 6.97 2.00
N ILE A 365 -2.82 6.08 2.82
CA ILE A 365 -3.75 6.40 3.90
C ILE A 365 -3.02 6.13 5.22
N ILE A 366 -2.81 7.16 6.03
CA ILE A 366 -2.25 7.02 7.38
C ILE A 366 -3.37 7.25 8.37
N GLN A 367 -3.50 6.38 9.37
CA GLN A 367 -4.51 6.52 10.41
C GLN A 367 -3.95 6.26 11.79
N ILE A 368 -4.46 7.00 12.77
CA ILE A 368 -4.22 6.74 14.19
C ILE A 368 -5.57 6.53 14.89
N GLY A 369 -5.62 5.60 15.83
CA GLY A 369 -6.84 5.28 16.56
C GLY A 369 -6.55 4.64 17.91
N PRO A 370 -7.54 4.57 18.80
CA PRO A 370 -7.34 4.04 20.13
C PRO A 370 -7.09 2.53 20.09
N MET A 371 -6.41 1.99 21.11
CA MET A 371 -6.14 0.56 21.22
C MET A 371 -7.42 -0.27 21.45
N LYS A 372 -8.46 0.33 22.05
CA LYS A 372 -9.74 -0.29 22.43
C LYS A 372 -9.63 -1.37 23.52
N GLU A 373 -8.59 -1.27 24.35
CA GLU A 373 -8.43 -2.04 25.58
C GLU A 373 -8.50 -1.06 26.77
N ASP A 374 -8.82 -1.56 27.98
CA ASP A 374 -8.87 -0.76 29.22
C ASP A 374 -7.47 -0.41 29.73
N THR A 375 -6.64 0.18 28.87
CA THR A 375 -5.24 0.51 29.09
C THR A 375 -5.04 2.02 28.98
N GLY A 376 -5.30 2.74 30.07
CA GLY A 376 -5.06 4.17 30.16
C GLY A 376 -6.11 5.05 29.45
N ARG A 377 -5.66 6.19 28.93
CA ARG A 377 -6.47 7.17 28.20
C ARG A 377 -6.76 6.69 26.77
N ILE A 378 -8.03 6.83 26.37
CA ILE A 378 -8.48 6.63 24.99
C ILE A 378 -8.17 7.87 24.16
N ASP A 379 -6.99 7.92 23.55
CA ASP A 379 -6.57 8.95 22.61
C ASP A 379 -5.51 8.36 21.65
N ALA A 380 -5.11 9.12 20.66
CA ALA A 380 -4.00 8.78 19.76
C ALA A 380 -3.38 10.08 19.25
N LEU A 381 -2.08 10.09 18.94
CA LEU A 381 -1.41 11.29 18.43
C LEU A 381 -0.42 11.01 17.29
N LEU A 382 -0.16 12.05 16.49
CA LEU A 382 0.87 12.08 15.46
C LEU A 382 1.47 13.48 15.35
N ASN A 383 2.79 13.60 15.26
CA ASN A 383 3.52 14.88 15.26
C ASN A 383 4.04 15.27 13.87
N GLY A 384 4.38 14.30 13.03
CA GLY A 384 4.93 14.57 11.70
C GLY A 384 4.89 13.35 10.79
N VAL A 385 4.94 13.60 9.48
CA VAL A 385 4.97 12.56 8.44
C VAL A 385 5.95 12.95 7.36
N GLU A 386 6.84 12.04 6.96
CA GLU A 386 7.64 12.16 5.74
C GLU A 386 7.30 11.00 4.80
N ILE A 387 7.03 11.33 3.52
CA ILE A 387 6.78 10.35 2.46
C ILE A 387 7.75 10.64 1.32
N LEU A 388 8.63 9.68 1.07
CA LEU A 388 9.68 9.75 0.08
C LEU A 388 9.45 8.67 -0.98
N LYS A 389 9.24 9.07 -2.24
CA LYS A 389 9.17 8.15 -3.37
C LYS A 389 10.55 7.53 -3.60
N MET A 390 10.60 6.23 -3.77
CA MET A 390 11.82 5.47 -4.06
C MET A 390 12.00 5.31 -5.57
N ASN A 391 13.25 5.27 -6.03
CA ASN A 391 13.53 4.95 -7.43
C ASN A 391 13.08 3.51 -7.75
N ASN A 392 12.69 3.30 -9.01
CA ASN A 392 12.33 1.98 -9.50
C ASN A 392 13.57 1.14 -9.84
N SER A 393 13.35 -0.08 -10.34
CA SER A 393 14.43 -1.03 -10.66
C SER A 393 15.40 -0.57 -11.75
N VAL A 394 15.07 0.49 -12.50
CA VAL A 394 15.90 1.08 -13.56
C VAL A 394 16.47 2.45 -13.17
N GLY A 395 16.42 2.81 -11.89
CA GLY A 395 17.00 4.05 -11.39
C GLY A 395 16.19 5.31 -11.73
N SER A 396 14.92 5.18 -12.12
CA SER A 396 14.07 6.33 -12.39
C SER A 396 13.20 6.71 -11.19
N LEU A 397 13.02 8.02 -10.99
CA LEU A 397 12.12 8.63 -10.00
C LEU A 397 10.90 9.31 -10.66
N ASP A 398 10.89 9.36 -11.99
CA ASP A 398 9.86 9.98 -12.79
C ASP A 398 9.70 9.23 -14.12
N GLY A 399 8.60 8.49 -14.25
CA GLY A 399 8.34 7.62 -15.40
C GLY A 399 8.91 6.20 -15.30
N GLU A 400 8.77 5.47 -16.40
CA GLU A 400 9.06 4.03 -16.46
C GLU A 400 10.42 3.69 -17.08
N PHE A 401 11.21 4.67 -17.49
CA PHE A 401 12.47 4.43 -18.21
C PHE A 401 13.69 4.91 -17.42
N GLY A 402 14.75 4.11 -17.41
CA GLY A 402 16.05 4.47 -16.88
C GLY A 402 16.86 5.33 -17.85
N VAL A 403 18.03 5.81 -17.39
CA VAL A 403 18.94 6.66 -18.19
C VAL A 403 19.43 5.92 -19.44
N ASP A 404 19.60 4.60 -19.35
CA ASP A 404 20.00 3.69 -20.43
C ASP A 404 18.86 3.35 -21.41
N GLY A 405 17.65 3.86 -21.17
CA GLY A 405 16.44 3.55 -21.94
C GLY A 405 15.81 2.19 -21.59
N SER A 406 16.31 1.50 -20.55
CA SER A 406 15.66 0.29 -20.05
C SER A 406 14.30 0.64 -19.43
N ARG A 407 13.29 -0.19 -19.67
CA ARG A 407 11.96 -0.01 -19.07
C ARG A 407 11.89 -0.75 -17.74
N ALA A 408 11.38 -0.08 -16.71
CA ALA A 408 10.97 -0.66 -15.44
C ALA A 408 9.98 -1.80 -15.73
N GLY A 409 10.48 -3.02 -15.61
CA GLY A 409 9.65 -4.20 -15.77
C GLY A 409 8.79 -4.37 -14.53
N ASP A 410 7.48 -4.20 -14.69
CA ASP A 410 6.50 -4.84 -13.81
C ASP A 410 6.87 -6.33 -13.78
N GLY A 411 7.26 -6.84 -12.59
CA GLY A 411 7.92 -8.12 -12.36
C GLY A 411 7.14 -9.33 -12.92
N SER A 412 7.18 -9.52 -14.23
CA SER A 412 6.45 -10.58 -14.92
C SER A 412 7.24 -11.05 -16.14
N GLY A 413 8.31 -11.79 -15.89
CA GLY A 413 8.81 -12.77 -16.87
C GLY A 413 7.68 -13.67 -17.44
N LYS A 414 6.55 -13.76 -16.73
CA LYS A 414 5.30 -14.39 -17.17
C LYS A 414 4.64 -13.70 -18.38
N ARG A 415 4.57 -12.36 -18.49
CA ARG A 415 3.92 -11.71 -19.66
C ARG A 415 4.75 -11.83 -20.94
N ARG A 416 6.09 -11.73 -20.83
CA ARG A 416 7.00 -12.00 -21.96
C ARG A 416 6.91 -13.46 -22.42
N ALA A 417 6.82 -14.40 -21.49
CA ALA A 417 6.62 -15.82 -21.82
C ALA A 417 5.26 -16.07 -22.49
N VAL A 418 4.17 -15.46 -21.98
CA VAL A 418 2.82 -15.59 -22.58
C VAL A 418 2.77 -14.97 -23.97
N ALA A 419 3.41 -13.81 -24.20
CA ALA A 419 3.51 -13.22 -25.53
C ALA A 419 4.30 -14.12 -26.49
N ALA A 420 5.45 -14.66 -26.06
CA ALA A 420 6.25 -15.57 -26.87
C ALA A 420 5.51 -16.87 -27.22
N VAL A 421 4.74 -17.42 -26.27
CA VAL A 421 3.88 -18.59 -26.50
C VAL A 421 2.75 -18.25 -27.47
N GLY A 422 2.15 -17.05 -27.36
CA GLY A 422 1.15 -16.56 -28.31
C GLY A 422 1.70 -16.45 -29.75
N PHE A 423 2.90 -15.89 -29.92
CA PHE A 423 3.56 -15.82 -31.23
C PHE A 423 3.95 -17.20 -31.79
N ALA A 424 4.42 -18.11 -30.95
CA ALA A 424 4.75 -19.48 -31.36
C ALA A 424 3.49 -20.26 -31.80
N MET A 425 2.38 -20.12 -31.09
CA MET A 425 1.10 -20.74 -31.48
C MET A 425 0.56 -20.16 -32.79
N MET A 426 0.65 -18.84 -32.99
CA MET A 426 0.24 -18.20 -34.23
C MET A 426 1.07 -18.70 -35.42
N PHE A 427 2.40 -18.73 -35.28
CA PHE A 427 3.28 -19.23 -36.35
C PHE A 427 3.04 -20.72 -36.65
N GLY A 428 2.81 -21.54 -35.62
CA GLY A 428 2.43 -22.95 -35.76
C GLY A 428 1.13 -23.13 -36.54
N ALA A 429 0.12 -22.31 -36.27
CA ALA A 429 -1.17 -22.33 -36.98
C ALA A 429 -0.99 -21.96 -38.47
N PHE A 430 -0.21 -20.91 -38.78
CA PHE A 430 0.07 -20.51 -40.16
C PHE A 430 0.88 -21.56 -40.94
N ALA A 431 1.87 -22.19 -40.29
CA ALA A 431 2.62 -23.29 -40.90
C ALA A 431 1.73 -24.51 -41.16
N GLY A 432 0.83 -24.83 -40.22
CA GLY A 432 -0.17 -25.90 -40.37
C GLY A 432 -1.15 -25.65 -41.52
N LEU A 433 -1.65 -24.43 -41.65
CA LEU A 433 -2.50 -24.01 -42.77
C LEU A 433 -1.75 -24.08 -44.10
N GLY A 434 -0.51 -23.61 -44.16
CA GLY A 434 0.34 -23.71 -45.34
C GLY A 434 0.60 -25.16 -45.76
N ALA A 435 0.83 -26.06 -44.80
CA ALA A 435 1.00 -27.50 -45.05
C ALA A 435 -0.30 -28.14 -45.56
N MET A 436 -1.47 -27.77 -45.00
CA MET A 436 -2.76 -28.23 -45.50
C MET A 436 -3.02 -27.78 -46.94
N VAL A 437 -2.76 -26.51 -47.27
CA VAL A 437 -2.94 -25.98 -48.62
C VAL A 437 -2.01 -26.68 -49.61
N MET A 438 -0.74 -26.89 -49.26
CA MET A 438 0.20 -27.64 -50.11
C MET A 438 -0.23 -29.09 -50.31
N LYS A 439 -0.75 -29.75 -49.26
CA LYS A 439 -1.26 -31.12 -49.36
C LYS A 439 -2.55 -31.19 -50.17
N TRP A 440 -3.36 -30.14 -50.17
CA TRP A 440 -4.57 -30.03 -51.00
C TRP A 440 -4.22 -29.80 -52.47
N TYR A 441 -3.23 -28.95 -52.76
CA TYR A 441 -2.72 -28.69 -54.11
C TYR A 441 -2.04 -29.91 -54.75
N LYS A 442 -1.46 -30.82 -53.94
CA LYS A 442 -0.84 -32.07 -54.41
C LYS A 442 -1.80 -33.29 -54.45
N ARG A 443 -3.12 -33.10 -54.30
CA ARG A 443 -4.07 -34.24 -54.36
C ARG A 443 -4.32 -34.72 -55.80
N PRO A 444 -4.19 -36.03 -56.11
CA PRO A 444 -4.60 -36.61 -57.39
C PRO A 444 -6.15 -36.68 -57.51
N HIS A 445 -6.65 -36.57 -58.75
CA HIS A 445 -8.05 -36.23 -59.09
C HIS A 445 -9.09 -37.36 -58.90
N ASP A 446 -8.71 -38.53 -58.38
CA ASP A 446 -9.55 -39.75 -58.38
C ASP A 446 -10.18 -40.13 -57.02
N TRP A 447 -10.22 -39.21 -56.05
CA TRP A 447 -10.79 -39.47 -54.70
C TRP A 447 -12.32 -39.67 -54.68
N ARG A 448 -13.02 -39.44 -55.80
CA ARG A 448 -14.49 -39.33 -55.83
C ARG A 448 -15.26 -40.65 -55.88
N ARG A 449 -14.74 -41.73 -55.28
CA ARG A 449 -15.50 -42.98 -55.01
C ARG A 449 -14.99 -43.68 -53.76
N ARG A 450 -15.45 -43.23 -52.59
CA ARG A 450 -15.79 -44.09 -51.46
C ARG A 450 -16.60 -43.29 -50.45
N GLU A 451 -17.86 -43.70 -50.31
CA GLU A 451 -18.79 -43.30 -49.27
C GLU A 451 -18.20 -43.54 -47.87
N SER A 452 -18.25 -42.50 -47.03
CA SER A 452 -18.42 -42.53 -45.56
C SER A 452 -17.73 -41.29 -44.94
N PHE A 453 -18.51 -40.24 -44.71
CA PHE A 453 -18.09 -39.00 -44.04
C PHE A 453 -18.27 -39.09 -42.50
N SER A 454 -18.01 -40.25 -41.90
CA SER A 454 -18.35 -40.47 -40.47
C SER A 454 -17.25 -41.07 -39.60
N SER A 455 -16.00 -41.18 -40.08
CA SER A 455 -14.92 -41.80 -39.29
C SER A 455 -13.69 -40.93 -39.04
N TRP A 456 -13.78 -39.60 -39.21
CA TRP A 456 -12.63 -38.71 -38.97
C TRP A 456 -12.82 -37.68 -37.83
N LEU A 457 -13.96 -37.68 -37.13
CA LEU A 457 -14.16 -36.73 -36.03
C LEU A 457 -14.29 -37.32 -34.63
N LEU A 458 -13.94 -38.60 -34.41
CA LEU A 458 -13.67 -39.10 -33.05
C LEU A 458 -12.66 -40.26 -33.07
N PRO A 459 -11.63 -40.21 -32.20
CA PRO A 459 -11.24 -41.38 -31.42
C PRO A 459 -11.62 -41.14 -29.96
N VAL A 460 -12.69 -41.82 -29.55
CA VAL A 460 -12.98 -42.15 -28.16
C VAL A 460 -12.03 -43.27 -27.74
N HIS A 461 -11.34 -43.05 -26.61
CA HIS A 461 -10.62 -43.99 -25.73
C HIS A 461 -9.80 -45.14 -26.35
N THR A 462 -8.48 -45.08 -26.18
CA THR A 462 -7.67 -46.22 -25.69
C THR A 462 -6.38 -45.70 -25.08
N GLY A 463 -6.11 -46.08 -23.83
CA GLY A 463 -4.86 -45.77 -23.15
C GLY A 463 -3.65 -46.37 -23.86
N ASN A 464 -2.52 -45.66 -23.77
CA ASN A 464 -1.18 -46.22 -23.60
C ASN A 464 -0.19 -45.06 -23.42
N SER A 465 0.28 -44.89 -22.19
CA SER A 465 1.50 -44.15 -21.90
C SER A 465 2.69 -44.98 -22.37
N THR A 466 3.25 -44.65 -23.52
CA THR A 466 4.55 -45.19 -23.94
C THR A 466 5.65 -44.30 -23.36
N PHE A 467 6.25 -44.74 -22.26
CA PHE A 467 7.56 -44.27 -21.85
C PHE A 467 8.60 -44.75 -22.87
N MET A 468 9.35 -43.82 -23.46
CA MET A 468 10.68 -44.10 -23.98
C MET A 468 11.68 -43.70 -22.91
N THR A 469 12.35 -44.74 -22.41
CA THR A 469 13.40 -44.76 -21.41
C THR A 469 14.72 -44.27 -21.99
N GLY A 470 15.41 -43.40 -21.24
CA GLY A 470 16.85 -43.19 -21.29
C GLY A 470 17.49 -43.78 -20.05
N LYS A 471 18.35 -44.79 -20.26
CA LYS A 471 19.14 -45.62 -19.32
C LYS A 471 19.90 -44.80 -18.23
N GLY A 472 20.25 -45.33 -17.05
CA GLY A 472 20.36 -46.71 -16.58
C GLY A 472 20.38 -46.84 -15.04
N SER A 473 19.97 -48.00 -14.52
CA SER A 473 20.83 -49.05 -13.92
C SER A 473 21.44 -48.66 -12.57
N GLY A 474 21.15 -49.29 -11.43
CA GLY A 474 20.37 -50.50 -11.13
C GLY A 474 20.64 -50.94 -9.67
N TYR A 475 19.73 -51.72 -9.06
CA TYR A 475 19.95 -52.94 -8.27
C TYR A 475 18.63 -53.41 -7.62
N GLY A 476 18.45 -54.74 -7.53
CA GLY A 476 17.20 -55.47 -7.24
C GLY A 476 16.59 -55.27 -5.84
N SER A 477 15.44 -55.85 -5.48
CA SER A 477 14.93 -57.20 -5.78
C SER A 477 13.40 -57.34 -5.57
N HIS A 478 12.83 -58.39 -6.16
CA HIS A 478 11.44 -58.89 -6.11
C HIS A 478 10.90 -59.05 -4.67
N ARG A 479 9.59 -58.91 -4.36
CA ARG A 479 8.47 -59.75 -4.83
C ARG A 479 7.14 -59.23 -4.23
N SER A 480 6.07 -59.37 -5.02
CA SER A 480 4.66 -59.55 -4.62
C SER A 480 3.87 -58.38 -4.02
N GLY A 481 2.92 -57.88 -4.82
CA GLY A 481 1.52 -57.89 -4.44
C GLY A 481 0.99 -56.65 -3.73
N TYR A 482 0.00 -56.03 -4.36
CA TYR A 482 -0.97 -55.09 -3.78
C TYR A 482 -0.38 -53.79 -3.23
N THR A 483 -0.39 -52.74 -4.06
CA THR A 483 -0.49 -51.37 -3.55
C THR A 483 -1.77 -50.76 -4.08
N PHE A 484 -2.86 -51.08 -3.37
CA PHE A 484 -3.78 -50.03 -2.98
C PHE A 484 -2.93 -48.95 -2.28
N SER A 485 -2.85 -47.77 -2.87
CA SER A 485 -2.38 -46.60 -2.12
C SER A 485 -3.61 -45.80 -1.72
N THR A 486 -4.12 -46.18 -0.57
CA THR A 486 -4.89 -45.34 0.34
C THR A 486 -4.12 -44.04 0.60
N THR A 487 -4.61 -42.94 0.05
CA THR A 487 -4.48 -41.63 0.71
C THR A 487 -5.84 -41.29 1.28
N MET A 488 -6.16 -41.90 2.43
CA MET A 488 -7.17 -41.34 3.32
C MET A 488 -6.59 -40.00 3.82
N GLY A 489 -7.24 -38.87 3.51
CA GLY A 489 -7.04 -37.64 4.27
C GLY A 489 -6.92 -36.30 3.54
N LEU A 490 -6.78 -36.22 2.21
CA LEU A 490 -6.76 -34.93 1.50
C LEU A 490 -7.50 -35.02 0.17
N GLY A 491 -8.46 -34.11 -0.01
CA GLY A 491 -9.47 -34.12 -1.07
C GLY A 491 -8.92 -34.17 -2.49
N ARG A 492 -9.65 -34.90 -3.35
CA ARG A 492 -9.44 -34.89 -4.80
C ARG A 492 -10.00 -33.59 -5.38
N TYR A 493 -9.23 -32.89 -6.19
CA TYR A 493 -9.76 -31.80 -7.02
C TYR A 493 -10.31 -32.41 -8.31
N MET A 494 -11.62 -32.36 -8.49
CA MET A 494 -12.28 -32.68 -9.77
C MET A 494 -12.58 -31.37 -10.48
N SER A 495 -12.39 -31.32 -11.80
CA SER A 495 -12.79 -30.17 -12.59
C SER A 495 -14.33 -30.07 -12.67
N LEU A 496 -14.87 -28.86 -12.81
CA LEU A 496 -16.33 -28.65 -12.88
C LEU A 496 -16.98 -29.47 -14.00
N SER A 497 -16.29 -29.60 -15.13
CA SER A 497 -16.74 -30.40 -16.28
C SER A 497 -16.77 -31.89 -15.96
N GLU A 498 -15.82 -32.42 -15.18
CA GLU A 498 -15.85 -33.81 -14.69
C GLU A 498 -16.99 -34.02 -13.70
N LEU A 499 -17.26 -33.04 -12.82
CA LEU A 499 -18.39 -33.08 -11.89
C LEU A 499 -19.73 -33.05 -12.62
N GLN A 500 -19.92 -32.13 -13.57
CA GLN A 500 -21.13 -32.04 -14.40
C GLN A 500 -21.34 -33.29 -15.25
N ALA A 501 -20.28 -33.85 -15.83
CA ALA A 501 -20.37 -35.09 -16.60
C ALA A 501 -20.71 -36.30 -15.71
N ALA A 502 -20.15 -36.37 -14.50
CA ALA A 502 -20.43 -37.43 -13.55
C ALA A 502 -21.85 -37.33 -12.96
N THR A 503 -22.36 -36.12 -12.72
CA THR A 503 -23.69 -35.90 -12.13
C THR A 503 -24.81 -35.69 -13.15
N LYS A 504 -24.50 -35.73 -14.45
CA LYS A 504 -25.43 -35.35 -15.55
C LYS A 504 -26.03 -33.96 -15.32
N ASN A 505 -25.17 -32.94 -15.22
CA ASN A 505 -25.55 -31.55 -14.89
C ASN A 505 -26.38 -31.46 -13.62
N PHE A 506 -25.96 -32.19 -12.57
CA PHE A 506 -26.64 -32.20 -11.28
C PHE A 506 -28.14 -32.52 -11.38
N ASP A 507 -28.50 -33.45 -12.26
CA ASP A 507 -29.87 -33.96 -12.36
C ASP A 507 -30.26 -34.69 -11.06
N GLN A 508 -31.25 -34.15 -10.36
CA GLN A 508 -31.77 -34.68 -9.11
C GLN A 508 -32.29 -36.12 -9.21
N ASN A 509 -32.62 -36.59 -10.42
CA ASN A 509 -33.11 -37.95 -10.64
C ASN A 509 -31.98 -38.94 -10.97
N ALA A 510 -30.74 -38.47 -11.15
CA ALA A 510 -29.60 -39.32 -11.51
C ALA A 510 -28.98 -40.06 -10.31
N GLY A 511 -29.43 -39.80 -9.07
CA GLY A 511 -29.04 -40.55 -7.85
C GLY A 511 -27.56 -40.46 -7.46
N LEU A 512 -26.80 -39.57 -8.09
CA LEU A 512 -25.35 -39.45 -7.91
C LEU A 512 -24.95 -38.27 -6.99
N ILE A 513 -25.84 -37.29 -6.78
CA ILE A 513 -25.58 -36.13 -5.92
C ILE A 513 -25.47 -36.56 -4.45
N GLU A 514 -26.34 -37.46 -3.98
CA GLU A 514 -26.30 -38.00 -2.60
C GLU A 514 -24.97 -38.70 -2.27
N LYS A 515 -24.23 -39.18 -3.28
CA LYS A 515 -22.91 -39.82 -3.10
C LYS A 515 -21.74 -38.83 -3.06
N ILE A 516 -21.97 -37.57 -3.41
CA ILE A 516 -20.95 -36.50 -3.43
C ILE A 516 -21.09 -35.59 -2.20
N ILE A 517 -22.29 -35.52 -1.61
CA ILE A 517 -22.54 -34.81 -0.35
C ILE A 517 -21.69 -35.44 0.76
N ASP A 518 -21.15 -34.59 1.65
CA ASP A 518 -20.41 -35.04 2.82
C ASP A 518 -21.25 -36.07 3.61
N PRO A 519 -20.69 -37.24 3.97
CA PRO A 519 -21.41 -38.28 4.70
C PRO A 519 -22.06 -37.81 6.01
N ASN A 520 -21.54 -36.74 6.63
CA ASN A 520 -22.08 -36.18 7.88
C ASN A 520 -23.30 -35.26 7.65
N ILE A 521 -23.54 -34.84 6.41
CA ILE A 521 -24.64 -33.94 6.00
C ILE A 521 -25.62 -34.67 5.06
N ALA A 522 -25.20 -35.83 4.53
CA ALA A 522 -26.03 -36.69 3.71
C ALA A 522 -27.27 -37.14 4.50
N GLY A 523 -28.46 -36.81 4.01
CA GLY A 523 -29.75 -37.18 4.62
C GLY A 523 -30.30 -36.16 5.63
N THR A 524 -29.54 -35.14 6.04
CA THR A 524 -30.07 -34.05 6.88
C THR A 524 -30.58 -32.87 6.06
N ILE A 525 -30.08 -32.71 4.83
CA ILE A 525 -30.50 -31.64 3.91
C ILE A 525 -31.74 -32.03 3.09
N SER A 526 -32.71 -31.13 3.02
CA SER A 526 -33.90 -31.23 2.18
C SER A 526 -33.51 -31.15 0.71
N LYS A 527 -34.26 -31.89 -0.13
CA LYS A 527 -33.99 -31.97 -1.57
C LYS A 527 -34.06 -30.60 -2.26
N ASP A 528 -34.98 -29.74 -1.82
CA ASP A 528 -35.22 -28.43 -2.42
C ASP A 528 -34.13 -27.41 -2.03
N ALA A 529 -33.68 -27.42 -0.77
CA ALA A 529 -32.55 -26.61 -0.32
C ALA A 529 -31.26 -26.98 -1.06
N LEU A 530 -30.99 -28.28 -1.19
CA LEU A 530 -29.82 -28.79 -1.90
C LEU A 530 -29.84 -28.37 -3.38
N SER A 531 -31.00 -28.41 -4.03
CA SER A 531 -31.14 -27.97 -5.42
C SER A 531 -30.74 -26.50 -5.60
N LYS A 532 -31.22 -25.63 -4.71
CA LYS A 532 -30.95 -24.20 -4.78
C LYS A 532 -29.51 -23.85 -4.46
N PHE A 533 -28.88 -24.58 -3.55
CA PHE A 533 -27.46 -24.45 -3.28
C PHE A 533 -26.59 -24.81 -4.50
N VAL A 534 -26.90 -25.93 -5.17
CA VAL A 534 -26.14 -26.38 -6.35
C VAL A 534 -26.34 -25.43 -7.55
N GLU A 535 -27.56 -24.93 -7.77
CA GLU A 535 -27.83 -23.95 -8.82
C GLU A 535 -27.02 -22.65 -8.63
N ALA A 536 -26.93 -22.16 -7.40
CA ALA A 536 -26.11 -20.99 -7.07
C ALA A 536 -24.61 -21.26 -7.29
N ALA A 537 -24.12 -22.43 -6.87
CA ALA A 537 -22.74 -22.83 -7.06
C ALA A 537 -22.36 -22.97 -8.55
N GLU A 538 -23.27 -23.49 -9.38
CA GLU A 538 -23.06 -23.59 -10.83
C GLU A 538 -22.90 -22.21 -11.48
N LYS A 539 -23.78 -21.25 -11.15
CA LYS A 539 -23.69 -19.88 -11.69
C LYS A 539 -22.41 -19.17 -11.22
N CYS A 540 -21.97 -19.38 -9.98
CA CYS A 540 -20.69 -18.86 -9.48
C CYS A 540 -19.48 -19.38 -10.27
N LEU A 541 -19.58 -20.60 -10.80
CA LEU A 541 -18.51 -21.26 -11.54
C LEU A 541 -18.66 -21.13 -13.07
N ALA A 542 -19.58 -20.29 -13.55
CA ALA A 542 -19.78 -20.05 -14.98
C ALA A 542 -18.47 -19.60 -15.67
N GLU A 543 -18.26 -20.05 -16.91
CA GLU A 543 -17.00 -19.82 -17.65
C GLU A 543 -16.81 -18.34 -18.01
N HIS A 544 -17.91 -17.61 -18.24
CA HIS A 544 -17.91 -16.19 -18.53
C HIS A 544 -18.29 -15.36 -17.30
N GLY A 545 -17.52 -14.30 -17.04
CA GLY A 545 -17.71 -13.45 -15.86
C GLY A 545 -19.03 -12.68 -15.82
N VAL A 546 -19.67 -12.48 -16.98
CA VAL A 546 -20.98 -11.80 -17.09
C VAL A 546 -22.15 -12.67 -16.63
N ASP A 547 -21.98 -13.98 -16.62
CA ASP A 547 -23.01 -14.95 -16.22
C ASP A 547 -22.88 -15.31 -14.73
N ARG A 548 -21.85 -14.80 -14.04
CA ARG A 548 -21.65 -15.01 -12.61
C ARG A 548 -22.49 -14.03 -11.80
N PRO A 549 -23.21 -14.50 -10.77
CA PRO A 549 -24.07 -13.67 -9.95
C PRO A 549 -23.25 -12.68 -9.10
N SER A 550 -23.86 -11.57 -8.70
CA SER A 550 -23.24 -10.66 -7.73
C SER A 550 -23.17 -11.32 -6.35
N MET A 551 -22.28 -10.86 -5.47
CA MET A 551 -22.21 -11.38 -4.10
C MET A 551 -23.53 -11.20 -3.32
N GLY A 552 -24.32 -10.17 -3.65
CA GLY A 552 -25.66 -9.99 -3.09
C GLY A 552 -26.62 -11.09 -3.52
N ASP A 553 -26.61 -11.47 -4.80
CA ASP A 553 -27.42 -12.57 -5.33
C ASP A 553 -27.00 -13.92 -4.75
N VAL A 554 -25.70 -14.13 -4.56
CA VAL A 554 -25.19 -15.35 -3.90
C VAL A 554 -25.71 -15.46 -2.47
N LEU A 555 -25.63 -14.37 -1.70
CA LEU A 555 -26.12 -14.34 -0.33
C LEU A 555 -27.63 -14.62 -0.28
N TRP A 556 -28.39 -13.99 -1.16
CA TRP A 556 -29.83 -14.20 -1.26
C TRP A 556 -30.19 -15.65 -1.61
N ASN A 557 -29.48 -16.28 -2.57
CA ASN A 557 -29.72 -17.68 -2.93
C ASN A 557 -29.38 -18.65 -1.78
N LEU A 558 -28.36 -18.35 -0.99
CA LEU A 558 -28.00 -19.15 0.19
C LEU A 558 -29.03 -18.99 1.32
N GLU A 559 -29.50 -17.77 1.57
CA GLU A 559 -30.56 -17.52 2.55
C GLU A 559 -31.88 -18.19 2.13
N TYR A 560 -32.20 -18.16 0.83
CA TYR A 560 -33.35 -18.87 0.30
C TYR A 560 -33.20 -20.39 0.42
N ALA A 561 -32.02 -20.95 0.18
CA ALA A 561 -31.75 -22.36 0.41
C ALA A 561 -31.90 -22.76 1.90
N LEU A 562 -31.49 -21.89 2.83
CA LEU A 562 -31.68 -22.10 4.26
C LEU A 562 -33.16 -22.07 4.66
N GLN A 563 -33.94 -21.13 4.13
CA GLN A 563 -35.39 -21.09 4.38
C GLN A 563 -36.10 -22.37 3.88
N LEU A 564 -35.68 -22.91 2.72
CA LEU A 564 -36.21 -24.17 2.21
C LEU A 564 -35.83 -25.37 3.10
N GLN A 565 -34.68 -25.32 3.74
CA GLN A 565 -34.22 -26.33 4.69
C GLN A 565 -35.09 -26.35 5.95
N ASP A 566 -35.36 -25.17 6.52
CA ASP A 566 -36.14 -25.02 7.75
C ASP A 566 -37.62 -25.33 7.55
N ALA A 567 -38.13 -25.12 6.33
CA ALA A 567 -39.52 -25.39 5.98
C ALA A 567 -39.84 -26.87 5.75
N ASN A 568 -38.85 -27.72 5.44
CA ASN A 568 -39.08 -29.13 5.08
C ASN A 568 -37.94 -30.05 5.57
N PRO A 569 -37.77 -30.23 6.91
CA PRO A 569 -36.71 -31.06 7.46
C PRO A 569 -36.84 -32.51 7.00
N ALA A 570 -35.72 -33.12 6.60
CA ALA A 570 -35.68 -34.52 6.18
C ALA A 570 -36.02 -35.45 7.38
N ASP A 571 -36.94 -36.39 7.16
CA ASP A 571 -37.44 -37.31 8.18
C ASP A 571 -36.30 -38.20 8.75
N PRO A 572 -36.00 -38.17 10.06
CA PRO A 572 -34.89 -38.93 10.61
C PRO A 572 -35.27 -40.41 10.79
N SER A 573 -34.60 -41.31 10.07
CA SER A 573 -34.60 -42.75 10.37
C SER A 573 -33.92 -43.02 11.73
N PRO A 574 -34.42 -43.94 12.58
CA PRO A 574 -33.97 -44.05 13.97
C PRO A 574 -32.73 -44.95 14.11
N GLN A 575 -31.69 -44.45 14.80
CA GLN A 575 -31.04 -45.10 15.95
C GLN A 575 -29.68 -44.46 16.29
N ALA A 576 -29.55 -43.95 17.51
CA ALA A 576 -28.50 -44.34 18.47
C ALA A 576 -28.76 -43.66 19.83
N VAL A 577 -29.10 -44.49 20.81
CA VAL A 577 -29.41 -44.16 22.20
C VAL A 577 -28.12 -43.94 23.01
N LYS A 578 -28.11 -42.97 23.94
CA LYS A 578 -27.32 -43.04 25.19
C LYS A 578 -27.95 -42.17 26.30
N PRO A 579 -27.65 -42.45 27.59
CA PRO A 579 -28.65 -42.52 28.65
C PRO A 579 -28.57 -41.36 29.66
N THR A 580 -29.70 -41.18 30.32
CA THR A 580 -30.05 -40.30 31.44
C THR A 580 -29.41 -40.69 32.78
N GLU A 581 -29.09 -39.69 33.60
CA GLU A 581 -29.11 -39.67 35.09
C GLU A 581 -29.48 -38.21 35.49
N SER A 582 -30.75 -37.91 35.83
CA SER A 582 -31.42 -37.85 37.16
C SER A 582 -31.01 -36.64 38.01
N GLU A 583 -31.85 -35.58 38.06
CA GLU A 583 -32.85 -35.23 39.11
C GLU A 583 -32.21 -34.33 40.21
N GLU A 584 -32.80 -33.22 40.69
CA GLU A 584 -34.13 -33.08 41.33
C GLU A 584 -34.57 -31.58 41.42
N ASP A 585 -35.86 -31.32 41.14
CA ASP A 585 -36.87 -30.50 41.86
C ASP A 585 -36.65 -29.00 42.24
N THR A 586 -37.66 -28.09 42.23
CA THR A 586 -39.13 -28.22 42.38
C THR A 586 -39.93 -26.94 41.96
N SER A 587 -41.20 -27.16 41.56
CA SER A 587 -42.45 -26.35 41.75
C SER A 587 -42.71 -25.04 40.95
N VAL A 588 -43.68 -24.99 40.00
CA VAL A 588 -45.18 -24.79 40.08
C VAL A 588 -45.54 -23.28 40.16
N ASP A 589 -46.28 -22.62 39.24
CA ASP A 589 -47.70 -22.75 38.80
C ASP A 589 -47.89 -22.07 37.41
N SER A 590 -48.55 -22.67 36.41
CA SER A 590 -50.00 -22.68 36.13
C SER A 590 -50.64 -21.32 35.81
N ALA A 591 -50.98 -21.07 34.53
CA ALA A 591 -52.35 -20.81 34.06
C ALA A 591 -52.41 -20.35 32.59
N ALA A 592 -53.28 -21.01 31.83
CA ALA A 592 -53.59 -20.80 30.42
C ALA A 592 -54.84 -19.92 30.22
N SER A 593 -54.93 -19.25 29.07
CA SER A 593 -56.12 -19.23 28.18
C SER A 593 -55.75 -18.45 26.91
N ALA A 594 -55.77 -19.05 25.70
CA ALA A 594 -56.94 -19.14 24.81
C ALA A 594 -57.66 -17.79 24.63
N GLY A 595 -57.87 -17.20 23.45
CA GLY A 595 -57.87 -17.66 22.06
C GLY A 595 -58.37 -16.50 21.18
N PRO A 596 -58.57 -16.71 19.86
CA PRO A 596 -58.37 -15.71 18.81
C PRO A 596 -59.67 -15.10 18.27
N SER A 597 -59.58 -14.06 17.45
CA SER A 597 -60.55 -13.86 16.35
C SER A 597 -60.00 -13.00 15.21
N HIS A 598 -60.14 -13.59 14.03
CA HIS A 598 -59.98 -13.04 12.68
C HIS A 598 -60.91 -11.84 12.43
N GLN A 599 -60.51 -10.92 11.53
CA GLN A 599 -61.25 -10.79 10.26
C GLN A 599 -60.49 -9.99 9.20
N GLU A 600 -60.46 -10.65 8.05
CA GLU A 600 -59.93 -10.27 6.74
C GLU A 600 -61.03 -9.55 5.96
N HIS A 601 -60.68 -8.49 5.21
CA HIS A 601 -61.47 -8.06 4.06
C HIS A 601 -60.55 -7.41 3.02
N ALA A 602 -60.46 -8.06 1.86
CA ALA A 602 -59.88 -7.57 0.63
C ALA A 602 -60.98 -7.00 -0.28
N GLU A 603 -60.72 -5.90 -0.96
CA GLU A 603 -61.13 -5.70 -2.37
C GLU A 603 -60.34 -4.54 -3.03
N ALA A 604 -60.03 -4.69 -4.32
CA ALA A 604 -59.10 -3.89 -5.13
C ALA A 604 -59.83 -3.00 -6.18
N PRO A 605 -59.15 -2.41 -7.20
CA PRO A 605 -58.87 -0.97 -7.35
C PRO A 605 -59.71 -0.31 -8.50
N PRO A 606 -59.59 1.01 -8.83
CA PRO A 606 -58.45 1.52 -9.63
C PRO A 606 -58.08 3.03 -9.48
N ALA A 607 -57.02 3.40 -10.20
CA ALA A 607 -56.63 4.72 -10.76
C ALA A 607 -55.47 5.48 -10.08
N ALA A 608 -54.35 5.55 -10.81
CA ALA A 608 -53.19 6.41 -10.60
C ALA A 608 -53.47 7.86 -11.06
N PRO A 609 -52.76 8.90 -10.55
CA PRO A 609 -51.41 9.18 -11.08
C PRO A 609 -50.39 9.80 -10.09
N ALA A 610 -49.14 9.85 -10.58
CA ALA A 610 -48.02 10.75 -10.24
C ALA A 610 -47.03 10.37 -9.11
N VAL A 611 -45.76 10.55 -9.46
CA VAL A 611 -44.52 10.03 -8.86
C VAL A 611 -43.95 10.96 -7.79
N SER A 612 -43.51 10.40 -6.66
CA SER A 612 -42.46 10.97 -5.80
C SER A 612 -41.72 9.84 -5.05
N GLN A 613 -40.41 9.74 -5.27
CA GLN A 613 -39.52 8.71 -4.70
C GLN A 613 -39.16 9.05 -3.25
N SER A 614 -39.56 8.19 -2.30
CA SER A 614 -39.00 8.17 -0.95
C SER A 614 -39.19 6.79 -0.30
N VAL A 615 -38.56 5.75 -0.85
CA VAL A 615 -38.42 4.44 -0.17
C VAL A 615 -37.08 3.82 -0.58
N GLU A 616 -36.00 4.23 0.08
CA GLU A 616 -34.70 3.53 -0.02
C GLU A 616 -33.94 3.43 1.31
N ASN A 617 -34.51 3.91 2.43
CA ASN A 617 -33.79 3.99 3.70
C ASN A 617 -34.18 2.93 4.76
N SER A 618 -35.08 1.98 4.46
CA SER A 618 -35.50 0.97 5.44
C SER A 618 -34.80 -0.39 5.27
N SER A 619 -34.29 -0.72 4.09
CA SER A 619 -33.59 -2.00 3.83
C SER A 619 -32.14 -1.96 4.29
N THR A 620 -31.47 -0.82 4.17
CA THR A 620 -30.08 -0.61 4.57
C THR A 620 -29.90 -0.58 6.09
N ALA A 621 -30.94 -0.19 6.83
CA ALA A 621 -30.94 -0.16 8.30
C ALA A 621 -31.03 -1.58 8.90
N MET A 622 -31.88 -2.45 8.34
CA MET A 622 -31.98 -3.85 8.81
C MET A 622 -30.74 -4.68 8.43
N ALA A 623 -30.12 -4.41 7.29
CA ALA A 623 -28.88 -5.10 6.88
C ALA A 623 -27.69 -4.77 7.80
N ASN A 624 -27.62 -3.55 8.33
CA ASN A 624 -26.57 -3.13 9.25
C ASN A 624 -26.74 -3.67 10.67
N GLU A 625 -27.97 -3.79 11.19
CA GLU A 625 -28.18 -4.41 12.51
C GLU A 625 -27.87 -5.91 12.52
N MET A 626 -28.16 -6.61 11.42
CA MET A 626 -27.87 -8.04 11.30
C MET A 626 -26.37 -8.34 11.16
N TYR A 627 -25.61 -7.45 10.50
CA TYR A 627 -24.16 -7.60 10.35
C TYR A 627 -23.42 -7.46 11.69
N VAL A 628 -23.97 -6.69 12.63
CA VAL A 628 -23.42 -6.53 13.99
C VAL A 628 -23.65 -7.79 14.84
N GLN A 629 -24.78 -8.47 14.67
CA GLN A 629 -25.07 -9.73 15.40
C GLN A 629 -24.18 -10.91 14.95
N LEU A 630 -23.73 -10.94 13.70
CA LEU A 630 -22.85 -12.01 13.19
C LEU A 630 -21.39 -11.88 13.65
N THR A 631 -20.94 -10.66 14.02
CA THR A 631 -19.57 -10.44 14.49
C THR A 631 -19.32 -10.81 15.97
N GLU A 632 -20.38 -11.07 16.75
CA GLU A 632 -20.25 -11.38 18.19
C GLU A 632 -20.29 -12.89 18.55
N MET A 633 -20.55 -13.81 17.61
CA MET A 633 -20.51 -15.25 17.91
C MET A 633 -19.09 -15.81 17.85
N ARG A 634 -18.37 -15.64 18.98
CA ARG A 634 -17.10 -16.33 19.25
C ARG A 634 -17.37 -17.70 19.89
N GLY A 635 -17.19 -18.75 19.10
CA GLY A 635 -16.87 -20.11 19.55
C GLY A 635 -17.96 -20.90 20.28
N ARG A 636 -18.57 -21.85 19.56
CA ARG A 636 -18.79 -23.22 20.02
C ARG A 636 -18.80 -24.19 18.85
#